data_AF-A3YYR6-F1
#
_entry.id   AF-A3YYR6-F1
#
_cell.length_a   1.000
_cell.length_b   1.000
_cell.length_c   1.000
_cell.angle_alpha   90.00
_cell.angle_beta   90.00
_cell.angle_gamma   90.00
#
_symmetry.space_group_name_H-M   'P 1'
#
loop_
_entity.id
_entity.type
_entity.pdbx_description
1 polymer ?
#
loop_
_entity_poly.entity_id
_entity_poly.type
_entity_poly.pdbx_seq_one_letter_code
_entity_poly.pdbx_strand_id
1 'polypeptide(L)'
;MAELEITCFVIMPFGKKDVGGKQVDFNAIYNEIFEPAIRNVKTPEGRELIPARTDMDAFSSSINQEMFEYIMYSRMAFADISGFNPNVFYEIGARHSVQESGTVVFRQAGHEIPFDIRTIKIFEYRHEQPDQVDDSRIFITQVLSESLRRNRLDSPVRLALRAQWAAPLMPVVAPSRAPSVGAQPADIPAGASQPAAAGEPPIVDPQAAKERWTKQLVQQLMRDGEEATRLGDLEMARINYWSALRFDPLNIIARMRLALTLKSQGKYYEALGDFTMITKLAPNYGEAWREKGVVEGLIARMIPANARTKAGWLPDGHDALVRATLLIPEDFDAWSSLGGLLKNVRQDLAAAHQMYAHAAKLSGGHPYPLLNALKLEALNTGKMDLEAAGEQLQHAEDIRRAQTMATPPADTPWCYFDLAEIQLYRHRKDEFLASLRQGIDASTAAWQVQTFRDSLKGTLVAKGIELDGLGEGIEALDEALRVRSWS
;
A
#
# COMPACT_ATOMS: atom_id res chain seq x y z
N MET A 1 9.15 18.21 1.97
CA MET A 1 8.81 16.84 2.42
C MET A 1 9.56 16.41 3.68
N ALA A 2 10.91 16.47 3.75
CA ALA A 2 11.66 16.24 5.00
C ALA A 2 11.21 17.14 6.17
N GLU A 3 10.62 18.28 5.83
CA GLU A 3 10.03 19.24 6.77
C GLU A 3 8.74 18.73 7.42
N LEU A 4 7.85 18.05 6.66
CA LEU A 4 6.56 17.56 7.18
C LEU A 4 6.71 16.47 8.26
N GLU A 5 7.81 15.70 8.22
CA GLU A 5 8.15 14.70 9.24
C GLU A 5 8.48 15.30 10.61
N ILE A 6 8.75 16.60 10.65
CA ILE A 6 8.92 17.37 11.88
C ILE A 6 7.88 18.47 11.99
N THR A 7 6.89 18.52 11.11
CA THR A 7 5.82 19.52 11.20
C THR A 7 4.73 19.08 12.17
N CYS A 8 4.29 20.01 13.01
CA CYS A 8 3.02 19.95 13.71
C CYS A 8 2.06 20.93 13.04
N PHE A 9 1.10 20.39 12.29
CA PHE A 9 0.08 21.19 11.64
C PHE A 9 -0.95 21.67 12.66
N VAL A 10 -1.12 22.99 12.75
CA VAL A 10 -2.01 23.62 13.71
C VAL A 10 -3.33 23.97 13.02
N ILE A 11 -4.35 23.18 13.34
CA ILE A 11 -5.73 23.30 12.86
C ILE A 11 -6.50 24.18 13.86
N MET A 12 -6.67 25.46 13.54
CA MET A 12 -7.35 26.38 14.46
C MET A 12 -8.09 27.51 13.72
N PRO A 13 -9.05 28.18 14.36
CA PRO A 13 -9.59 29.45 13.84
C PRO A 13 -8.49 30.51 13.73
N PHE A 14 -8.67 31.48 12.83
CA PHE A 14 -7.76 32.62 12.66
C PHE A 14 -8.40 33.93 13.10
N GLY A 15 -7.59 34.88 13.56
CA GLY A 15 -8.03 36.22 13.96
C GLY A 15 -9.00 36.22 15.14
N LYS A 16 -9.81 37.28 15.23
CA LYS A 16 -10.81 37.43 16.32
C LYS A 16 -12.10 36.71 15.99
N LYS A 17 -12.58 35.86 16.89
CA LYS A 17 -13.85 35.13 16.76
C LYS A 17 -14.65 35.20 18.05
N ASP A 18 -15.97 35.15 17.92
CA ASP A 18 -16.86 34.95 19.05
C ASP A 18 -16.80 33.49 19.50
N VAL A 19 -16.51 33.28 20.77
CA VAL A 19 -16.47 31.98 21.41
C VAL A 19 -17.32 32.08 22.68
N GLY A 20 -18.54 31.55 22.61
CA GLY A 20 -19.47 31.57 23.75
C GLY A 20 -19.83 32.99 24.23
N GLY A 21 -19.94 33.96 23.31
CA GLY A 21 -20.25 35.35 23.63
C GLY A 21 -19.06 36.18 24.11
N LYS A 22 -17.84 35.63 24.10
CA LYS A 22 -16.59 36.35 24.33
C LYS A 22 -15.80 36.49 23.03
N GLN A 23 -15.22 37.66 22.80
CA GLN A 23 -14.27 37.85 21.70
C GLN A 23 -12.90 37.27 22.06
N VAL A 24 -12.45 36.31 21.27
CA VAL A 24 -11.18 35.60 21.45
C VAL A 24 -10.27 35.90 20.27
N ASP A 25 -9.02 36.28 20.55
CA ASP A 25 -7.99 36.49 19.53
C ASP A 25 -7.14 35.22 19.34
N PHE A 26 -7.45 34.47 18.29
CA PHE A 26 -6.77 33.21 18.00
C PHE A 26 -5.34 33.42 17.47
N ASN A 27 -5.01 34.60 16.94
CA ASN A 27 -3.63 34.91 16.55
C ASN A 27 -2.75 35.12 17.79
N ALA A 28 -3.28 35.80 18.82
CA ALA A 28 -2.59 35.92 20.10
C ALA A 28 -2.37 34.56 20.75
N ILE A 29 -3.39 33.71 20.80
CA ILE A 29 -3.28 32.34 21.36
C ILE A 29 -2.22 31.51 20.62
N TYR A 30 -2.17 31.58 19.28
CA TYR A 30 -1.15 30.88 18.51
C TYR A 30 0.27 31.34 18.87
N ASN A 31 0.51 32.66 18.77
CA ASN A 31 1.84 33.25 18.97
C ASN A 31 2.31 33.11 20.42
N GLU A 32 1.39 33.24 21.38
CA GLU A 32 1.73 33.22 22.79
C GLU A 32 1.75 31.80 23.33
N ILE A 33 0.89 30.88 22.93
CA ILE A 33 0.78 29.56 23.57
C ILE A 33 1.23 28.45 22.64
N PHE A 34 0.58 28.28 21.49
CA PHE A 34 0.74 27.06 20.69
C PHE A 34 2.09 26.99 20.01
N GLU A 35 2.53 28.06 19.35
CA GLU A 35 3.81 28.09 18.65
C GLU A 35 4.99 27.83 19.61
N PRO A 36 5.13 28.53 20.76
CA PRO A 36 6.20 28.25 21.72
C PRO A 36 6.12 26.83 22.30
N ALA A 37 4.92 26.35 22.62
CA ALA A 37 4.73 25.01 23.19
C ALA A 37 5.13 23.90 22.21
N ILE A 38 4.80 24.06 20.92
CA ILE A 38 5.15 23.10 19.86
C ILE A 38 6.66 23.10 19.62
N ARG A 39 7.30 24.28 19.53
CA ARG A 39 8.76 24.39 19.29
C ARG A 39 9.59 23.74 20.41
N ASN A 40 9.07 23.71 21.63
CA ASN A 40 9.70 23.03 22.77
C ASN A 40 9.60 21.49 22.72
N VAL A 41 8.83 20.93 21.78
CA VAL A 41 8.71 19.47 21.63
C VAL A 41 9.87 18.95 20.78
N LYS A 42 10.55 17.92 21.31
CA LYS A 42 11.50 17.12 20.53
C LYS A 42 10.82 15.84 20.05
N THR A 43 11.00 15.52 18.78
CA THR A 43 10.62 14.22 18.23
C THR A 43 11.47 13.11 18.85
N PRO A 44 11.05 11.83 18.80
CA PRO A 44 11.86 10.71 19.29
C PRO A 44 13.28 10.65 18.68
N GLU A 45 13.44 11.22 17.48
CA GLU A 45 14.70 11.32 16.74
C GLU A 45 15.53 12.56 17.14
N GLY A 46 15.10 13.32 18.14
CA GLY A 46 15.81 14.48 18.69
C GLY A 46 15.63 15.79 17.90
N ARG A 47 14.78 15.82 16.87
CA ARG A 47 14.51 17.04 16.08
C ARG A 47 13.42 17.89 16.74
N GLU A 48 13.43 19.19 16.53
CA GLU A 48 12.35 20.08 16.99
C GLU A 48 11.12 19.92 16.12
N LEU A 49 9.93 19.94 16.74
CA LEU A 49 8.71 20.10 15.97
C LEU A 49 8.58 21.54 15.46
N ILE A 50 8.23 21.67 14.20
CA ILE A 50 7.99 22.94 13.51
C ILE A 50 6.48 23.16 13.45
N PRO A 51 5.94 24.18 14.11
CA PRO A 51 4.52 24.54 13.96
C PRO A 51 4.27 25.11 12.56
N ALA A 52 3.18 24.68 11.92
CA ALA A 52 2.74 25.19 10.62
C ALA A 52 1.24 25.53 10.64
N ARG A 53 0.84 26.58 9.92
CA ARG A 53 -0.55 27.06 9.80
C ARG A 53 -0.78 27.56 8.38
N THR A 54 -1.94 27.24 7.79
CA THR A 54 -2.24 27.49 6.36
C THR A 54 -2.30 28.97 5.96
N ASP A 55 -2.46 29.90 6.90
CA ASP A 55 -2.49 31.34 6.64
C ASP A 55 -1.12 32.03 6.79
N MET A 56 -0.07 31.31 7.21
CA MET A 56 1.29 31.86 7.39
C MET A 56 2.21 31.61 6.18
N ASP A 57 1.82 30.71 5.29
CA ASP A 57 2.59 30.38 4.08
C ASP A 57 2.17 31.30 2.92
N ALA A 58 3.06 32.23 2.54
CA ALA A 58 2.82 33.16 1.43
C ALA A 58 3.25 32.53 0.09
N PHE A 59 2.43 31.67 -0.52
CA PHE A 59 2.73 31.10 -1.85
C PHE A 59 1.51 30.98 -2.79
N SER A 60 1.81 30.91 -4.09
CA SER A 60 0.90 31.12 -5.24
C SER A 60 0.10 29.89 -5.70
N SER A 61 -0.05 28.86 -4.85
CA SER A 61 -0.75 27.63 -5.18
C SER A 61 -2.18 27.62 -4.61
N SER A 62 -2.98 26.60 -4.95
CA SER A 62 -4.33 26.46 -4.40
C SER A 62 -4.24 26.02 -2.93
N ILE A 63 -4.63 26.92 -2.01
CA ILE A 63 -4.68 26.74 -0.55
C ILE A 63 -5.24 25.37 -0.14
N ASN A 64 -6.18 24.82 -0.92
CA ASN A 64 -6.80 23.53 -0.65
C ASN A 64 -5.84 22.33 -0.77
N GLN A 65 -4.86 22.33 -1.68
CA GLN A 65 -3.97 21.17 -1.87
C GLN A 65 -2.95 21.05 -0.74
N GLU A 66 -2.30 22.16 -0.36
CA GLU A 66 -1.29 22.20 0.71
C GLU A 66 -1.89 21.90 2.08
N MET A 67 -3.10 22.39 2.36
CA MET A 67 -3.84 22.03 3.57
C MET A 67 -3.99 20.49 3.69
N PHE A 68 -4.39 19.82 2.61
CA PHE A 68 -4.50 18.36 2.63
C PHE A 68 -3.14 17.67 2.74
N GLU A 69 -2.05 18.23 2.20
CA GLU A 69 -0.71 17.70 2.44
C GLU A 69 -0.33 17.77 3.93
N TYR A 70 -0.57 18.91 4.59
CA TYR A 70 -0.33 19.04 6.02
C TYR A 70 -1.20 18.06 6.83
N ILE A 71 -2.49 17.94 6.51
CA ILE A 71 -3.42 16.99 7.14
C ILE A 71 -2.93 15.56 6.96
N MET A 72 -2.52 15.19 5.74
CA MET A 72 -2.15 13.81 5.44
C MET A 72 -0.76 13.44 5.94
N TYR A 73 0.19 14.37 5.97
CA TYR A 73 1.61 14.01 6.07
C TYR A 73 2.36 14.65 7.23
N SER A 74 1.80 15.65 7.92
CA SER A 74 2.45 16.21 9.11
C SER A 74 2.60 15.16 10.20
N ARG A 75 3.74 15.18 10.88
CA ARG A 75 4.05 14.28 11.99
C ARG A 75 2.99 14.34 13.08
N MET A 76 2.49 15.54 13.36
CA MET A 76 1.42 15.79 14.31
C MET A 76 0.38 16.73 13.71
N ALA A 77 -0.88 16.51 14.06
CA ALA A 77 -1.94 17.50 13.93
C ALA A 77 -2.36 17.96 15.33
N PHE A 78 -2.28 19.25 15.58
CA PHE A 78 -2.78 19.91 16.79
C PHE A 78 -4.02 20.69 16.42
N ALA A 79 -5.17 20.36 17.01
CA ALA A 79 -6.42 21.02 16.66
C ALA A 79 -7.04 21.75 17.84
N ASP A 80 -7.44 23.01 17.65
CA ASP A 80 -8.22 23.78 18.61
C ASP A 80 -9.69 23.88 18.14
N ILE A 81 -10.58 23.15 18.82
CA ILE A 81 -12.01 23.10 18.49
C ILE A 81 -12.83 24.25 19.12
N SER A 82 -12.17 25.19 19.80
CA SER A 82 -12.83 26.33 20.44
C SER A 82 -13.59 27.16 19.41
N GLY A 83 -14.83 27.55 19.77
CA GLY A 83 -15.69 28.37 18.90
C GLY A 83 -16.42 27.58 17.81
N PHE A 84 -16.30 26.25 17.82
CA PHE A 84 -17.01 25.34 16.92
C PHE A 84 -16.86 25.69 15.43
N ASN A 85 -15.65 26.07 15.03
CA ASN A 85 -15.37 26.39 13.64
C ASN A 85 -15.55 25.14 12.74
N PRO A 86 -16.47 25.17 11.75
CA PRO A 86 -16.72 24.03 10.87
C PRO A 86 -15.49 23.54 10.11
N ASN A 87 -14.59 24.44 9.73
CA ASN A 87 -13.37 24.09 9.01
C ASN A 87 -12.45 23.22 9.88
N VAL A 88 -12.31 23.54 11.17
CA VAL A 88 -11.51 22.75 12.10
C VAL A 88 -12.06 21.31 12.19
N PHE A 89 -13.38 21.15 12.28
CA PHE A 89 -13.98 19.80 12.32
C PHE A 89 -13.80 19.04 11.02
N TYR A 90 -13.90 19.72 9.88
CA TYR A 90 -13.64 19.13 8.57
C TYR A 90 -12.21 18.60 8.47
N GLU A 91 -11.22 19.41 8.86
CA GLU A 91 -9.80 19.05 8.80
C GLU A 91 -9.43 17.92 9.77
N ILE A 92 -9.97 17.94 11.00
CA ILE A 92 -9.84 16.82 11.95
C ILE A 92 -10.46 15.54 11.37
N GLY A 93 -11.65 15.64 10.78
CA GLY A 93 -12.31 14.51 10.14
C GLY A 93 -11.48 13.91 9.01
N ALA A 94 -10.93 14.76 8.14
CA ALA A 94 -10.01 14.37 7.09
C ALA A 94 -8.76 13.68 7.69
N ARG A 95 -8.10 14.29 8.69
CA ARG A 95 -6.94 13.70 9.38
C ARG A 95 -7.25 12.30 9.91
N HIS A 96 -8.36 12.13 10.62
CA HIS A 96 -8.74 10.84 11.19
C HIS A 96 -9.00 9.77 10.12
N SER A 97 -9.44 10.14 8.92
CA SER A 97 -9.65 9.17 7.84
C SER A 97 -8.35 8.59 7.26
N VAL A 98 -7.27 9.38 7.25
CA VAL A 98 -6.00 9.03 6.60
C VAL A 98 -4.90 8.61 7.58
N GLN A 99 -4.98 9.04 8.84
CA GLN A 99 -3.95 8.81 9.85
C GLN A 99 -4.50 8.05 11.05
N GLU A 100 -3.71 7.08 11.54
CA GLU A 100 -4.05 6.25 12.70
C GLU A 100 -3.72 6.95 14.01
N SER A 101 -2.67 7.78 14.02
CA SER A 101 -2.13 8.38 15.22
C SER A 101 -1.55 9.78 14.94
N GLY A 102 -1.24 10.50 16.01
CA GLY A 102 -0.61 11.81 15.93
C GLY A 102 -1.62 12.93 15.74
N THR A 103 -2.82 12.80 16.32
CA THR A 103 -3.82 13.86 16.34
C THR A 103 -4.14 14.20 17.79
N VAL A 104 -3.87 15.44 18.20
CA VAL A 104 -4.25 15.94 19.52
C VAL A 104 -5.28 17.05 19.37
N VAL A 105 -6.32 16.99 20.20
CA VAL A 105 -7.43 17.93 20.17
C VAL A 105 -7.47 18.68 21.49
N PHE A 106 -7.46 20.01 21.40
CA PHE A 106 -7.52 20.94 22.51
C PHE A 106 -8.77 21.81 22.41
N ARG A 107 -9.18 22.34 23.56
CA ARG A 107 -10.21 23.37 23.68
C ARG A 107 -9.87 24.34 24.79
N GLN A 108 -10.46 25.52 24.75
CA GLN A 108 -10.45 26.42 25.89
C GLN A 108 -11.25 25.82 27.05
N ALA A 109 -10.71 25.93 28.27
CA ALA A 109 -11.40 25.51 29.48
C ALA A 109 -12.79 26.17 29.58
N GLY A 110 -13.77 25.41 30.09
CA GLY A 110 -15.15 25.90 30.26
C GLY A 110 -16.05 25.88 29.01
N HIS A 111 -15.52 25.53 27.83
CA HIS A 111 -16.33 25.39 26.60
C HIS A 111 -16.96 24.00 26.47
N GLU A 112 -18.08 23.85 25.76
CA GLU A 112 -18.69 22.52 25.58
C GLU A 112 -17.94 21.66 24.54
N ILE A 113 -18.09 20.34 24.66
CA ILE A 113 -17.60 19.38 23.66
C ILE A 113 -18.79 18.90 22.82
N PRO A 114 -18.76 19.06 21.48
CA PRO A 114 -19.82 18.57 20.60
C PRO A 114 -20.05 17.06 20.78
N PHE A 115 -21.31 16.64 20.69
CA PHE A 115 -21.70 15.26 20.95
C PHE A 115 -20.92 14.25 20.10
N ASP A 116 -20.76 14.51 18.80
CA ASP A 116 -20.17 13.58 17.83
C ASP A 116 -18.69 13.25 18.10
N ILE A 117 -17.95 14.13 18.79
CA ILE A 117 -16.52 13.95 19.08
C ILE A 117 -16.23 13.72 20.56
N ARG A 118 -17.27 13.54 21.39
CA ARG A 118 -17.12 13.36 22.85
C ARG A 118 -16.36 12.09 23.23
N THR A 119 -16.28 11.11 22.33
CA THR A 119 -15.51 9.86 22.51
C THR A 119 -14.01 10.05 22.30
N ILE A 120 -13.59 11.16 21.68
CA ILE A 120 -12.19 11.50 21.45
C ILE A 120 -11.63 12.14 22.72
N LYS A 121 -10.37 11.83 23.02
CA LYS A 121 -9.68 12.48 24.14
C LYS A 121 -9.36 13.94 23.77
N ILE A 122 -9.99 14.87 24.48
CA ILE A 122 -9.83 16.31 24.28
C ILE A 122 -9.19 16.92 25.53
N PHE A 123 -8.18 17.74 25.33
CA PHE A 123 -7.42 18.42 26.37
C PHE A 123 -7.88 19.87 26.52
N GLU A 124 -7.61 20.47 27.67
CA GLU A 124 -7.98 21.87 27.96
C GLU A 124 -6.74 22.74 28.06
N TYR A 125 -6.86 23.98 27.59
CA TYR A 125 -5.90 25.05 27.84
C TYR A 125 -6.60 26.31 28.34
N ARG A 126 -5.83 27.20 28.96
CA ARG A 126 -6.29 28.48 29.51
C ARG A 126 -5.38 29.60 29.01
N HIS A 127 -5.94 30.79 28.84
CA HIS A 127 -5.22 31.91 28.22
C HIS A 127 -5.59 33.28 28.83
N GLU A 128 -6.34 33.32 29.93
CA GLU A 128 -6.86 34.59 30.48
C GLU A 128 -5.82 35.30 31.36
N GLN A 129 -4.89 34.57 31.99
CA GLN A 129 -3.88 35.10 32.90
C GLN A 129 -2.47 34.59 32.54
N PRO A 130 -1.38 35.35 32.83
CA PRO A 130 -0.02 34.97 32.44
C PRO A 130 0.46 33.61 33.00
N ASP A 131 0.13 33.30 34.24
CA ASP A 131 0.40 31.99 34.87
C ASP A 131 -0.30 30.85 34.12
N GLN A 132 -1.55 31.06 33.70
CA GLN A 132 -2.32 30.10 32.92
C GLN A 132 -1.73 29.86 31.51
N VAL A 133 -1.16 30.90 30.91
CA VAL A 133 -0.47 30.83 29.62
C VAL A 133 0.76 29.92 29.75
N ASP A 134 1.57 30.12 30.79
CA ASP A 134 2.76 29.30 31.04
C ASP A 134 2.41 27.84 31.37
N ASP A 135 1.41 27.63 32.22
CA ASP A 135 0.91 26.29 32.53
C ASP A 135 0.39 25.57 31.28
N SER A 136 -0.33 26.30 30.41
CA SER A 136 -0.85 25.74 29.16
C SER A 136 0.27 25.37 28.19
N ARG A 137 1.33 26.20 28.08
CA ARG A 137 2.49 25.87 27.27
C ARG A 137 3.14 24.57 27.74
N ILE A 138 3.42 24.46 29.04
CA ILE A 138 4.05 23.27 29.64
C ILE A 138 3.19 22.03 29.38
N PHE A 139 1.88 22.15 29.61
CA PHE A 139 0.95 21.04 29.45
C PHE A 139 0.83 20.60 27.99
N ILE A 140 0.74 21.53 27.04
CA ILE A 140 0.71 21.23 25.61
C ILE A 140 2.00 20.53 25.19
N THR A 141 3.17 21.04 25.58
CA THR A 141 4.46 20.39 25.30
C THR A 141 4.50 18.97 25.85
N GLN A 142 4.00 18.74 27.06
CA GLN A 142 3.94 17.41 27.66
C GLN A 142 3.00 16.46 26.89
N VAL A 143 1.80 16.92 26.53
CA VAL A 143 0.83 16.12 25.77
C VAL A 143 1.39 15.75 24.40
N LEU A 144 1.96 16.71 23.67
CA LEU A 144 2.56 16.47 22.36
C LEU A 144 3.74 15.50 22.45
N SER A 145 4.63 15.69 23.42
CA SER A 145 5.79 14.82 23.63
C SER A 145 5.38 13.38 23.95
N GLU A 146 4.39 13.19 24.82
CA GLU A 146 3.91 11.86 25.19
C GLU A 146 3.11 11.20 24.06
N SER A 147 2.33 11.97 23.30
CA SER A 147 1.62 11.48 22.11
C SER A 147 2.60 10.99 21.04
N LEU A 148 3.67 11.75 20.76
CA LEU A 148 4.75 11.33 19.86
C LEU A 148 5.45 10.06 20.36
N ARG A 149 5.78 10.02 21.66
CA ARG A 149 6.50 8.90 22.27
C ARG A 149 5.69 7.61 22.27
N ARG A 150 4.39 7.70 22.56
CA ARG A 150 3.50 6.54 22.64
C ARG A 150 2.94 6.13 21.28
N ASN A 151 2.74 7.09 20.38
CA ASN A 151 2.20 6.95 19.03
C ASN A 151 1.03 5.95 18.95
N ARG A 152 0.05 6.10 19.86
CA ARG A 152 -1.09 5.18 19.96
C ARG A 152 -2.14 5.55 18.93
N LEU A 153 -2.89 4.53 18.49
CA LEU A 153 -4.08 4.70 17.68
C LEU A 153 -5.05 5.66 18.39
N ASP A 154 -5.25 6.84 17.80
CA ASP A 154 -6.09 7.93 18.32
C ASP A 154 -7.23 8.31 17.37
N SER A 155 -7.19 7.82 16.12
CA SER A 155 -8.26 8.08 15.15
C SER A 155 -9.53 7.24 15.42
N PRO A 156 -10.70 7.88 15.62
CA PRO A 156 -11.97 7.18 15.78
C PRO A 156 -12.40 6.42 14.51
N VAL A 157 -12.06 6.94 13.32
CA VAL A 157 -12.37 6.28 12.04
C VAL A 157 -11.59 4.97 11.93
N ARG A 158 -10.29 5.00 12.25
CA ARG A 158 -9.43 3.81 12.19
C ARG A 158 -9.79 2.80 13.29
N LEU A 159 -10.20 3.28 14.47
CA LEU A 159 -10.76 2.44 15.53
C LEU A 159 -12.05 1.72 15.08
N ALA A 160 -12.98 2.44 14.45
CA ALA A 160 -14.24 1.86 13.97
C ALA A 160 -14.02 0.82 12.86
N LEU A 161 -13.16 1.12 11.88
CA LEU A 161 -12.80 0.16 10.82
C LEU A 161 -12.15 -1.10 11.41
N ARG A 162 -11.25 -0.94 12.39
CA ARG A 162 -10.62 -2.08 13.07
C ARG A 162 -11.63 -2.93 13.81
N ALA A 163 -12.61 -2.33 14.48
CA ALA A 163 -13.66 -3.07 15.18
C ALA A 163 -14.54 -3.89 14.22
N GLN A 164 -14.86 -3.34 13.04
CA GLN A 164 -15.61 -4.04 11.99
C GLN A 164 -14.81 -5.22 11.42
N TRP A 165 -13.50 -5.04 11.22
CA TRP A 165 -12.62 -6.09 10.69
C TRP A 165 -12.21 -7.14 11.73
N ALA A 166 -12.39 -6.87 13.02
CA ALA A 166 -12.11 -7.80 14.11
C ALA A 166 -13.32 -8.64 14.53
N ALA A 167 -14.47 -8.50 13.87
CA ALA A 167 -15.63 -9.37 14.10
C ALA A 167 -15.28 -10.83 13.72
N PRO A 168 -15.54 -11.83 14.59
CA PRO A 168 -15.22 -13.21 14.27
C PRO A 168 -16.10 -13.73 13.12
N LEU A 169 -15.49 -14.44 12.16
CA LEU A 169 -16.21 -15.46 11.39
C LEU A 169 -16.88 -16.40 12.40
N MET A 170 -18.18 -16.69 12.22
CA MET A 170 -18.94 -17.53 13.15
C MET A 170 -18.22 -18.84 13.45
N PRO A 171 -18.15 -19.29 14.72
CA PRO A 171 -17.49 -20.55 15.04
C PRO A 171 -18.35 -21.72 14.57
N VAL A 172 -17.78 -22.58 13.71
CA VAL A 172 -18.27 -23.94 13.50
C VAL A 172 -18.09 -24.69 14.83
N VAL A 173 -19.19 -25.14 15.42
CA VAL A 173 -19.19 -25.90 16.68
C VAL A 173 -18.60 -27.29 16.45
N ALA A 174 -17.44 -27.57 17.01
CA ALA A 174 -16.94 -28.92 17.25
C ALA A 174 -17.21 -29.32 18.72
N PRO A 175 -17.58 -30.58 19.00
CA PRO A 175 -18.10 -30.96 20.31
C PRO A 175 -17.01 -31.03 21.39
N SER A 176 -17.39 -30.58 22.59
CA SER A 176 -16.58 -30.43 23.79
C SER A 176 -15.98 -31.74 24.30
N ARG A 177 -14.71 -31.69 24.77
CA ARG A 177 -14.18 -32.62 25.79
C ARG A 177 -14.00 -31.88 27.11
N ALA A 178 -14.53 -32.49 28.17
CA ALA A 178 -14.61 -31.99 29.54
C ALA A 178 -13.24 -31.87 30.25
N PRO A 179 -13.14 -31.11 31.36
CA PRO A 179 -11.89 -30.92 32.09
C PRO A 179 -11.67 -32.01 33.15
N SER A 180 -10.43 -32.45 33.33
CA SER A 180 -10.02 -33.26 34.49
C SER A 180 -9.42 -32.37 35.57
N VAL A 181 -9.97 -32.52 36.78
CA VAL A 181 -9.55 -31.92 38.04
C VAL A 181 -8.62 -32.88 38.77
N GLY A 182 -7.60 -32.36 39.46
CA GLY A 182 -7.13 -32.97 40.71
C GLY A 182 -5.61 -33.01 40.92
N ALA A 183 -5.12 -32.14 41.81
CA ALA A 183 -4.21 -32.53 42.91
C ALA A 183 -4.08 -31.37 43.92
N GLN A 184 -4.35 -31.68 45.18
CA GLN A 184 -4.20 -30.82 46.37
C GLN A 184 -2.76 -30.91 46.95
N PRO A 185 -2.38 -30.01 47.89
CA PRO A 185 -1.00 -29.73 48.26
C PRO A 185 -0.48 -30.63 49.38
N ALA A 186 0.83 -30.94 49.37
CA ALA A 186 1.52 -31.62 50.46
C ALA A 186 2.78 -30.86 50.89
N ASP A 187 2.78 -30.47 52.17
CA ASP A 187 3.85 -30.43 53.16
C ASP A 187 5.28 -29.98 52.79
N ILE A 188 5.69 -28.89 53.44
CA ILE A 188 7.07 -28.38 53.52
C ILE A 188 7.78 -29.07 54.70
N PRO A 189 8.97 -29.66 54.51
CA PRO A 189 9.95 -29.80 55.57
C PRO A 189 10.99 -28.67 55.50
N ALA A 190 11.21 -28.03 56.65
CA ALA A 190 12.28 -27.08 56.88
C ALA A 190 13.65 -27.80 56.96
N GLY A 191 14.65 -27.27 56.25
CA GLY A 191 16.04 -27.72 56.42
C GLY A 191 16.98 -27.32 55.30
N ALA A 192 17.80 -26.28 55.55
CA ALA A 192 19.12 -25.96 54.97
C ALA A 192 19.29 -26.08 53.44
N SER A 193 19.59 -25.01 52.70
CA SER A 193 20.91 -24.35 52.71
C SER A 193 20.81 -23.04 51.92
N GLN A 194 21.42 -21.95 52.38
CA GLN A 194 21.54 -20.71 51.59
C GLN A 194 22.37 -20.97 50.33
N PRO A 195 21.90 -20.64 49.11
CA PRO A 195 22.79 -20.45 47.99
C PRO A 195 23.44 -19.07 48.10
N ALA A 196 24.74 -19.07 47.84
CA ALA A 196 25.64 -17.92 47.83
C ALA A 196 25.05 -16.72 47.08
N ALA A 197 25.43 -15.53 47.54
CA ALA A 197 25.13 -14.24 46.93
C ALA A 197 25.38 -14.28 45.40
N ALA A 198 24.29 -14.45 44.64
CA ALA A 198 24.28 -14.09 43.23
C ALA A 198 24.49 -12.57 43.20
N GLY A 199 25.61 -12.14 42.62
CA GLY A 199 25.88 -10.73 42.37
C GLY A 199 24.67 -10.08 41.71
N GLU A 200 24.41 -8.82 42.08
CA GLU A 200 23.32 -8.03 41.52
C GLU A 200 23.25 -8.23 40.00
N PRO A 201 22.06 -8.52 39.43
CA PRO A 201 21.93 -8.58 37.98
C PRO A 201 22.46 -7.25 37.42
N PRO A 202 23.24 -7.28 36.32
CA PRO A 202 23.78 -6.06 35.76
C PRO A 202 22.65 -5.06 35.57
N ILE A 203 22.87 -3.81 35.97
CA ILE A 203 21.92 -2.71 35.78
C ILE A 203 21.73 -2.57 34.26
N VAL A 204 20.73 -3.27 33.72
CA VAL A 204 20.35 -3.17 32.32
C VAL A 204 19.56 -1.88 32.21
N ASP A 205 20.07 -0.94 31.40
CA ASP A 205 19.32 0.26 31.05
C ASP A 205 17.91 -0.15 30.54
N PRO A 206 16.83 0.22 31.25
CA PRO A 206 15.46 -0.14 30.88
C PRO A 206 15.09 0.32 29.47
N GLN A 207 15.72 1.40 28.97
CA GLN A 207 15.52 1.88 27.61
C GLN A 207 16.19 0.95 26.59
N ALA A 208 17.46 0.61 26.77
CA ALA A 208 18.16 -0.36 25.93
C ALA A 208 17.47 -1.75 25.93
N ALA A 209 16.94 -2.19 27.07
CA ALA A 209 16.17 -3.43 27.18
C ALA A 209 14.87 -3.38 26.35
N LYS A 210 14.14 -2.25 26.42
CA LYS A 210 12.92 -2.02 25.63
C LYS A 210 13.23 -1.97 24.14
N GLU A 211 14.26 -1.25 23.72
CA GLU A 211 14.68 -1.16 22.31
C GLU A 211 15.06 -2.54 21.76
N ARG A 212 15.82 -3.34 22.52
CA ARG A 212 16.17 -4.71 22.15
C ARG A 212 14.93 -5.59 22.00
N TRP A 213 13.98 -5.49 22.92
CA TRP A 213 12.72 -6.24 22.86
C TRP A 213 11.89 -5.82 21.63
N THR A 214 11.76 -4.53 21.36
CA THR A 214 11.04 -4.01 20.18
C THR A 214 11.67 -4.52 18.89
N LYS A 215 12.99 -4.50 18.78
CA LYS A 215 13.71 -5.02 17.60
C LYS A 215 13.46 -6.52 17.40
N GLN A 216 13.50 -7.31 18.47
CA GLN A 216 13.22 -8.75 18.42
C GLN A 216 11.77 -9.03 18.02
N LEU A 217 10.81 -8.26 18.55
CA LEU A 217 9.40 -8.40 18.21
C LEU A 217 9.14 -8.06 16.73
N VAL A 218 9.71 -6.97 16.21
CA VAL A 218 9.60 -6.63 14.79
C VAL A 218 10.16 -7.74 13.91
N GLN A 219 11.32 -8.29 14.24
CA GLN A 219 11.91 -9.42 13.50
C GLN A 219 11.07 -10.69 13.55
N GLN A 220 10.37 -10.93 14.65
CA GLN A 220 9.44 -12.05 14.75
C GLN A 220 8.21 -11.82 13.85
N LEU A 221 7.56 -10.65 13.97
CA LEU A 221 6.41 -10.29 13.16
C LEU A 221 6.72 -10.32 11.65
N MET A 222 7.92 -9.89 11.25
CA MET A 222 8.37 -10.01 9.86
C MET A 222 8.44 -11.46 9.39
N ARG A 223 9.03 -12.36 10.19
CA ARG A 223 9.11 -13.79 9.86
C ARG A 223 7.74 -14.45 9.80
N ASP A 224 6.86 -14.13 10.75
CA ASP A 224 5.49 -14.66 10.77
C ASP A 224 4.68 -14.15 9.57
N GLY A 225 4.93 -12.91 9.13
CA GLY A 225 4.33 -12.35 7.91
C GLY A 225 4.83 -13.02 6.63
N GLU A 226 6.12 -13.30 6.55
CA GLU A 226 6.73 -14.01 5.41
C GLU A 226 6.22 -15.45 5.30
N GLU A 227 6.12 -16.14 6.43
CA GLU A 227 5.56 -17.49 6.49
C GLU A 227 4.08 -17.51 6.07
N ALA A 228 3.27 -16.57 6.58
CA ALA A 228 1.88 -16.44 6.15
C ALA A 228 1.76 -16.15 4.64
N THR A 229 2.65 -15.32 4.09
CA THR A 229 2.72 -15.04 2.65
C THR A 229 3.01 -16.32 1.86
N ARG A 230 3.97 -17.14 2.34
CA ARG A 230 4.35 -18.42 1.72
C ARG A 230 3.20 -19.43 1.74
N LEU A 231 2.40 -19.43 2.79
CA LEU A 231 1.21 -20.27 2.93
C LEU A 231 -0.02 -19.74 2.16
N GLY A 232 0.08 -18.55 1.54
CA GLY A 232 -1.04 -17.90 0.86
C GLY A 232 -2.08 -17.28 1.81
N ASP A 233 -1.79 -17.22 3.12
CA ASP A 233 -2.65 -16.55 4.10
C ASP A 233 -2.38 -15.04 4.08
N LEU A 234 -2.98 -14.38 3.09
CA LEU A 234 -2.81 -12.94 2.87
C LEU A 234 -3.30 -12.09 4.05
N GLU A 235 -4.31 -12.56 4.79
CA GLU A 235 -4.84 -11.82 5.94
C GLU A 235 -3.87 -11.87 7.12
N MET A 236 -3.33 -13.04 7.45
CA MET A 236 -2.29 -13.14 8.48
C MET A 236 -1.01 -12.41 8.09
N ALA A 237 -0.60 -12.49 6.83
CA ALA A 237 0.55 -11.73 6.33
C ALA A 237 0.35 -10.22 6.56
N ARG A 238 -0.82 -9.70 6.17
CA ARG A 238 -1.20 -8.29 6.38
C ARG A 238 -1.14 -7.89 7.85
N ILE A 239 -1.73 -8.70 8.74
CA ILE A 239 -1.77 -8.43 10.19
C ILE A 239 -0.34 -8.36 10.77
N ASN A 240 0.52 -9.28 10.38
CA ASN A 240 1.89 -9.36 10.88
C ASN A 240 2.76 -8.18 10.39
N TYR A 241 2.73 -7.85 9.09
CA TYR A 241 3.46 -6.70 8.57
C TYR A 241 2.93 -5.37 9.12
N TRP A 242 1.61 -5.22 9.23
CA TRP A 242 1.01 -4.05 9.86
C TRP A 242 1.42 -3.93 11.34
N SER A 243 1.44 -5.05 12.08
CA SER A 243 1.89 -5.06 13.47
C SER A 243 3.36 -4.69 13.59
N ALA A 244 4.21 -5.14 12.67
CA ALA A 244 5.62 -4.75 12.63
C ALA A 244 5.77 -3.23 12.47
N LEU A 245 4.99 -2.61 11.57
CA LEU A 245 4.99 -1.15 11.36
C LEU A 245 4.48 -0.35 12.56
N ARG A 246 3.68 -0.93 13.45
CA ARG A 246 3.30 -0.25 14.70
C ARG A 246 4.47 -0.07 15.67
N PHE A 247 5.45 -0.96 15.59
CA PHE A 247 6.64 -0.94 16.43
C PHE A 247 7.84 -0.28 15.74
N ASP A 248 7.87 -0.31 14.41
CA ASP A 248 8.87 0.35 13.57
C ASP A 248 8.20 0.99 12.33
N PRO A 249 7.63 2.21 12.46
CA PRO A 249 6.85 2.85 11.38
C PRO A 249 7.65 3.20 10.13
N LEU A 250 8.98 3.25 10.24
CA LEU A 250 9.90 3.60 9.14
C LEU A 250 10.49 2.35 8.47
N ASN A 251 10.07 1.15 8.87
CA ASN A 251 10.54 -0.08 8.26
C ASN A 251 10.07 -0.21 6.82
N ILE A 252 10.94 0.19 5.88
CA ILE A 252 10.64 0.16 4.45
C ILE A 252 10.32 -1.26 3.97
N ILE A 253 11.00 -2.28 4.52
CA ILE A 253 10.77 -3.67 4.13
C ILE A 253 9.39 -4.14 4.59
N ALA A 254 9.01 -3.90 5.85
CA ALA A 254 7.68 -4.23 6.36
C ALA A 254 6.59 -3.51 5.57
N ARG A 255 6.81 -2.24 5.21
CA ARG A 255 5.89 -1.46 4.39
C ARG A 255 5.77 -1.98 2.97
N MET A 256 6.90 -2.35 2.35
CA MET A 256 6.91 -2.97 1.02
C MET A 256 6.12 -4.28 1.01
N ARG A 257 6.36 -5.13 2.01
CA ARG A 257 5.64 -6.41 2.17
C ARG A 257 4.14 -6.19 2.40
N LEU A 258 3.77 -5.26 3.28
CA LEU A 258 2.36 -4.89 3.50
C LEU A 258 1.70 -4.39 2.21
N ALA A 259 2.35 -3.48 1.48
CA ALA A 259 1.82 -2.91 0.24
C ALA A 259 1.61 -3.99 -0.84
N LEU A 260 2.55 -4.91 -0.99
CA LEU A 260 2.43 -6.06 -1.90
C LEU A 260 1.27 -6.98 -1.49
N THR A 261 1.11 -7.27 -0.19
CA THR A 261 -0.03 -8.05 0.33
C THR A 261 -1.36 -7.34 0.10
N LEU A 262 -1.44 -6.02 0.33
CA LEU A 262 -2.65 -5.24 0.05
C LEU A 262 -2.99 -5.25 -1.44
N LYS A 263 -1.99 -5.11 -2.31
CA LYS A 263 -2.14 -5.22 -3.76
C LYS A 263 -2.71 -6.59 -4.16
N SER A 264 -2.18 -7.69 -3.62
CA SER A 264 -2.68 -9.04 -3.94
C SER A 264 -4.10 -9.30 -3.41
N GLN A 265 -4.54 -8.56 -2.39
CA GLN A 265 -5.91 -8.56 -1.89
C GLN A 265 -6.86 -7.64 -2.67
N GLY A 266 -6.39 -6.91 -3.68
CA GLY A 266 -7.19 -5.93 -4.42
C GLY A 266 -7.42 -4.60 -3.68
N LYS A 267 -6.76 -4.38 -2.54
CA LYS A 267 -6.84 -3.16 -1.72
C LYS A 267 -5.87 -2.09 -2.27
N TYR A 268 -6.13 -1.65 -3.51
CA TYR A 268 -5.19 -0.85 -4.29
C TYR A 268 -4.94 0.55 -3.72
N TYR A 269 -5.96 1.21 -3.15
CA TYR A 269 -5.79 2.54 -2.56
C TYR A 269 -4.90 2.51 -1.31
N GLU A 270 -5.07 1.51 -0.44
CA GLU A 270 -4.21 1.32 0.72
C GLU A 270 -2.78 0.96 0.30
N ALA A 271 -2.63 0.06 -0.68
CA ALA A 271 -1.32 -0.26 -1.25
C ALA A 271 -0.62 0.97 -1.84
N LEU A 272 -1.35 1.83 -2.55
CA LEU A 272 -0.82 3.09 -3.10
C LEU A 272 -0.32 4.02 -2.00
N GLY A 273 -1.03 4.10 -0.87
CA GLY A 273 -0.59 4.88 0.29
C GLY A 273 0.78 4.42 0.81
N ASP A 274 0.95 3.10 0.95
CA ASP A 274 2.21 2.52 1.40
C ASP A 274 3.35 2.67 0.38
N PHE A 275 3.11 2.39 -0.92
CA PHE A 275 4.11 2.61 -1.96
C PHE A 275 4.52 4.09 -2.10
N THR A 276 3.55 5.00 -1.93
CA THR A 276 3.82 6.44 -1.90
C THR A 276 4.71 6.81 -0.73
N MET A 277 4.49 6.22 0.44
CA MET A 277 5.37 6.45 1.60
C MET A 277 6.77 5.87 1.37
N ILE A 278 6.90 4.68 0.79
CA ILE A 278 8.21 4.09 0.47
C ILE A 278 8.99 4.97 -0.50
N THR A 279 8.35 5.44 -1.58
CA THR A 279 8.99 6.31 -2.57
C THR A 279 9.34 7.69 -2.03
N LYS A 280 8.67 8.16 -0.98
CA LYS A 280 9.04 9.38 -0.23
C LYS A 280 10.24 9.13 0.70
N LEU A 281 10.24 8.03 1.45
CA LEU A 281 11.31 7.68 2.41
C LEU A 281 12.61 7.26 1.70
N ALA A 282 12.50 6.54 0.59
CA ALA A 282 13.60 6.09 -0.24
C ALA A 282 13.35 6.40 -1.72
N PRO A 283 13.61 7.66 -2.15
CA PRO A 283 13.37 8.10 -3.53
C PRO A 283 14.14 7.33 -4.62
N ASN A 284 15.19 6.59 -4.23
CA ASN A 284 16.01 5.77 -5.14
C ASN A 284 15.61 4.28 -5.12
N TYR A 285 14.54 3.90 -4.41
CA TYR A 285 14.08 2.51 -4.39
C TYR A 285 13.24 2.22 -5.65
N GLY A 286 13.92 1.80 -6.73
CA GLY A 286 13.31 1.59 -8.05
C GLY A 286 12.14 0.60 -8.07
N GLU A 287 12.26 -0.53 -7.35
CA GLU A 287 11.17 -1.51 -7.25
C GLU A 287 9.89 -0.91 -6.64
N ALA A 288 10.02 -0.05 -5.62
CA ALA A 288 8.86 0.62 -5.04
C ALA A 288 8.18 1.59 -6.00
N TRP A 289 8.96 2.28 -6.86
CA TRP A 289 8.41 3.10 -7.94
C TRP A 289 7.68 2.27 -8.98
N ARG A 290 8.23 1.10 -9.34
CA ARG A 290 7.59 0.16 -10.26
C ARG A 290 6.23 -0.28 -9.71
N GLU A 291 6.22 -0.79 -8.47
CA GLU A 291 4.99 -1.27 -7.83
C GLU A 291 3.96 -0.16 -7.62
N LYS A 292 4.41 1.06 -7.27
CA LYS A 292 3.55 2.24 -7.21
C LYS A 292 2.84 2.49 -8.54
N GLY A 293 3.59 2.55 -9.63
CA GLY A 293 3.03 2.82 -10.95
C GLY A 293 2.12 1.72 -11.46
N VAL A 294 2.40 0.45 -11.12
CA VAL A 294 1.49 -0.67 -11.38
C VAL A 294 0.15 -0.47 -10.65
N VAL A 295 0.18 -0.12 -9.36
CA VAL A 295 -1.03 0.11 -8.56
C VAL A 295 -1.83 1.32 -9.06
N GLU A 296 -1.16 2.42 -9.39
CA GLU A 296 -1.81 3.61 -10.00
C GLU A 296 -2.50 3.23 -11.32
N GLY A 297 -1.85 2.43 -12.17
CA GLY A 297 -2.44 1.91 -13.40
C GLY A 297 -3.66 1.00 -13.16
N LEU A 298 -3.63 0.16 -12.13
CA LEU A 298 -4.79 -0.66 -11.73
C LEU A 298 -5.97 0.21 -11.28
N ILE A 299 -5.72 1.20 -10.42
CA ILE A 299 -6.74 2.17 -9.99
C ILE A 299 -7.30 2.92 -11.19
N ALA A 300 -6.44 3.39 -12.09
CA ALA A 300 -6.87 4.08 -13.31
C ALA A 300 -7.76 3.18 -14.18
N ARG A 301 -7.55 1.86 -14.24
CA ARG A 301 -8.42 0.95 -15.01
C ARG A 301 -9.79 0.75 -14.37
N MET A 302 -9.94 0.99 -13.07
CA MET A 302 -11.24 0.92 -12.38
C MET A 302 -12.11 2.15 -12.64
N ILE A 303 -11.51 3.25 -13.13
CA ILE A 303 -12.21 4.50 -13.40
C ILE A 303 -12.58 4.56 -14.89
N PRO A 304 -13.86 4.86 -15.24
CA PRO A 304 -14.27 5.03 -16.63
C PRO A 304 -13.39 6.04 -17.39
N ALA A 305 -13.04 5.72 -18.64
CA ALA A 305 -12.07 6.51 -19.41
C ALA A 305 -12.46 7.98 -19.54
N ASN A 306 -13.74 8.27 -19.75
CA ASN A 306 -14.30 9.62 -19.83
C ASN A 306 -14.18 10.42 -18.50
N ALA A 307 -14.22 9.74 -17.36
CA ALA A 307 -14.04 10.37 -16.04
C ALA A 307 -12.56 10.68 -15.77
N ARG A 308 -11.64 9.81 -16.21
CA ARG A 308 -10.20 10.05 -16.09
C ARG A 308 -9.73 11.29 -16.82
N THR A 309 -10.16 11.48 -18.07
CA THR A 309 -9.76 12.66 -18.86
C THR A 309 -10.21 13.98 -18.22
N LYS A 310 -11.30 13.95 -17.45
CA LYS A 310 -11.78 15.12 -16.68
C LYS A 310 -11.02 15.29 -15.36
N ALA A 311 -10.54 14.21 -14.77
CA ALA A 311 -9.78 14.18 -13.53
C ALA A 311 -8.27 14.29 -13.82
N GLY A 312 -7.80 15.47 -14.24
CA GLY A 312 -6.38 15.73 -14.53
C GLY A 312 -5.42 15.59 -13.35
N TRP A 313 -5.91 15.28 -12.14
CA TRP A 313 -5.13 15.10 -10.91
C TRP A 313 -4.81 13.64 -10.59
N LEU A 314 -5.47 12.67 -11.23
CA LEU A 314 -5.36 11.27 -10.83
C LEU A 314 -4.10 10.66 -11.46
N PRO A 315 -3.12 10.19 -10.66
CA PRO A 315 -1.94 9.56 -11.21
C PRO A 315 -2.34 8.27 -11.92
N ASP A 316 -1.94 8.16 -13.19
CA ASP A 316 -2.30 7.03 -14.04
C ASP A 316 -1.26 5.90 -14.00
N GLY A 317 -0.13 6.14 -13.32
CA GLY A 317 1.00 5.22 -13.13
C GLY A 317 2.23 5.54 -13.98
N HIS A 318 2.08 6.40 -15.00
CA HIS A 318 3.14 6.59 -16.00
C HIS A 318 4.41 7.16 -15.39
N ASP A 319 4.31 8.23 -14.62
CA ASP A 319 5.48 8.94 -14.10
C ASP A 319 6.24 8.09 -13.08
N ALA A 320 5.52 7.29 -12.30
CA ALA A 320 6.13 6.33 -11.37
C ALA A 320 6.87 5.20 -12.12
N LEU A 321 6.29 4.66 -13.20
CA LEU A 321 6.94 3.64 -14.03
C LEU A 321 8.14 4.19 -14.80
N VAL A 322 8.05 5.39 -15.36
CA VAL A 322 9.20 6.08 -15.99
C VAL A 322 10.29 6.33 -14.95
N ARG A 323 9.94 6.74 -13.74
CA ARG A 323 10.92 6.88 -12.66
C ARG A 323 11.59 5.55 -12.33
N ALA A 324 10.85 4.45 -12.32
CA ALA A 324 11.38 3.11 -12.08
C ALA A 324 12.38 2.69 -13.17
N THR A 325 12.07 2.91 -14.44
CA THR A 325 12.97 2.58 -15.56
C THR A 325 14.23 3.45 -15.58
N LEU A 326 14.15 4.70 -15.12
CA LEU A 326 15.34 5.55 -14.94
C LEU A 326 16.24 5.10 -13.78
N LEU A 327 15.65 4.57 -12.70
CA LEU A 327 16.40 4.09 -11.53
C LEU A 327 17.02 2.71 -11.78
N ILE A 328 16.32 1.84 -12.51
CA ILE A 328 16.79 0.49 -12.85
C ILE A 328 16.55 0.25 -14.35
N PRO A 329 17.45 0.71 -15.23
CA PRO A 329 17.27 0.59 -16.68
C PRO A 329 17.17 -0.85 -17.18
N GLU A 330 17.78 -1.79 -16.48
CA GLU A 330 17.77 -3.23 -16.81
C GLU A 330 16.53 -3.97 -16.25
N ASP A 331 15.63 -3.29 -15.52
CA ASP A 331 14.41 -3.90 -14.99
C ASP A 331 13.36 -4.05 -16.10
N PHE A 332 13.38 -5.21 -16.76
CA PHE A 332 12.42 -5.51 -17.81
C PHE A 332 10.97 -5.56 -17.30
N ASP A 333 10.72 -5.83 -16.01
CA ASP A 333 9.37 -5.80 -15.44
C ASP A 333 8.84 -4.38 -15.37
N ALA A 334 9.70 -3.39 -15.06
CA ALA A 334 9.33 -1.98 -15.09
C ALA A 334 8.95 -1.52 -16.50
N TRP A 335 9.75 -1.89 -17.50
CA TRP A 335 9.44 -1.61 -18.91
C TRP A 335 8.18 -2.32 -19.40
N SER A 336 8.00 -3.60 -19.02
CA SER A 336 6.80 -4.38 -19.35
C SER A 336 5.54 -3.76 -18.72
N SER A 337 5.66 -3.30 -17.47
CA SER A 337 4.58 -2.61 -16.76
C SER A 337 4.24 -1.28 -17.43
N LEU A 338 5.25 -0.51 -17.87
CA LEU A 338 5.04 0.74 -18.61
C LEU A 338 4.33 0.49 -19.95
N GLY A 339 4.73 -0.56 -20.68
CA GLY A 339 4.03 -0.99 -21.90
C GLY A 339 2.57 -1.36 -21.64
N GLY A 340 2.31 -2.10 -20.55
CA GLY A 340 0.96 -2.46 -20.13
C GLY A 340 0.09 -1.27 -19.76
N LEU A 341 0.67 -0.27 -19.09
CA LEU A 341 0.00 1.00 -18.79
C LEU A 341 -0.33 1.77 -20.07
N LEU A 342 0.63 1.93 -20.98
CA LEU A 342 0.43 2.66 -22.24
C LEU A 342 -0.67 2.01 -23.08
N LYS A 343 -0.67 0.68 -23.16
CA LYS A 343 -1.69 -0.10 -23.87
C LYS A 343 -3.07 0.04 -23.23
N ASN A 344 -3.20 -0.21 -21.93
CA ASN A 344 -4.51 -0.40 -21.30
C ASN A 344 -5.11 0.88 -20.72
N VAL A 345 -4.27 1.83 -20.31
CA VAL A 345 -4.68 3.08 -19.66
C VAL A 345 -4.72 4.22 -20.68
N ARG A 346 -3.61 4.45 -21.38
CA ARG A 346 -3.45 5.58 -22.31
C ARG A 346 -3.86 5.27 -23.75
N GLN A 347 -4.07 4.00 -24.10
CA GLN A 347 -4.40 3.56 -25.46
C GLN A 347 -3.33 3.97 -26.50
N ASP A 348 -2.08 4.13 -26.07
CA ASP A 348 -0.94 4.41 -26.94
C ASP A 348 -0.24 3.10 -27.31
N LEU A 349 -0.75 2.47 -28.36
CA LEU A 349 -0.28 1.15 -28.82
C LEU A 349 1.14 1.19 -29.40
N ALA A 350 1.53 2.32 -30.01
CA ALA A 350 2.85 2.49 -30.61
C ALA A 350 3.92 2.61 -29.51
N ALA A 351 3.68 3.45 -28.50
CA ALA A 351 4.59 3.55 -27.36
C ALA A 351 4.60 2.23 -26.55
N ALA A 352 3.44 1.59 -26.36
CA ALA A 352 3.36 0.30 -25.67
C ALA A 352 4.21 -0.77 -26.37
N HIS A 353 4.16 -0.84 -27.70
CA HIS A 353 5.00 -1.74 -28.50
C HIS A 353 6.48 -1.50 -28.24
N GLN A 354 6.93 -0.24 -28.26
CA GLN A 354 8.34 0.09 -27.99
C GLN A 354 8.80 -0.38 -26.61
N MET A 355 7.98 -0.18 -25.58
CA MET A 355 8.32 -0.60 -24.21
C MET A 355 8.39 -2.12 -24.08
N TYR A 356 7.43 -2.84 -24.67
CA TYR A 356 7.45 -4.31 -24.67
C TYR A 356 8.60 -4.89 -25.47
N ALA A 357 8.89 -4.34 -26.65
CA ALA A 357 10.03 -4.76 -27.47
C ALA A 357 11.36 -4.54 -26.74
N HIS A 358 11.49 -3.41 -26.05
CA HIS A 358 12.66 -3.13 -25.21
C HIS A 358 12.77 -4.12 -24.05
N ALA A 359 11.68 -4.38 -23.31
CA ALA A 359 11.64 -5.36 -22.23
C ALA A 359 11.96 -6.79 -22.70
N ALA A 360 11.44 -7.19 -23.87
CA ALA A 360 11.73 -8.49 -24.48
C ALA A 360 13.22 -8.63 -24.82
N LYS A 361 13.86 -7.55 -25.30
CA LYS A 361 15.29 -7.53 -25.57
C LYS A 361 16.12 -7.64 -24.28
N LEU A 362 15.81 -6.85 -23.25
CA LEU A 362 16.51 -6.87 -21.96
C LEU A 362 16.45 -8.25 -21.29
N SER A 363 15.30 -8.89 -21.36
CA SER A 363 15.07 -10.20 -20.75
C SER A 363 15.58 -11.39 -21.59
N GLY A 364 16.13 -11.15 -22.79
CA GLY A 364 16.54 -12.23 -23.69
C GLY A 364 15.39 -13.06 -24.25
N GLY A 365 14.15 -12.55 -24.21
CA GLY A 365 12.96 -13.26 -24.69
C GLY A 365 12.07 -13.81 -23.57
N HIS A 366 11.84 -13.07 -22.49
CA HIS A 366 10.78 -13.46 -21.55
C HIS A 366 9.41 -13.50 -22.27
N PRO A 367 8.57 -14.54 -22.05
CA PRO A 367 7.33 -14.74 -22.80
C PRO A 367 6.38 -13.54 -22.76
N TYR A 368 6.18 -12.96 -21.57
CA TYR A 368 5.19 -11.89 -21.35
C TYR A 368 5.43 -10.63 -22.23
N PRO A 369 6.60 -9.95 -22.17
CA PRO A 369 6.85 -8.81 -23.03
C PRO A 369 6.99 -9.18 -24.50
N LEU A 370 7.60 -10.33 -24.82
CA LEU A 370 7.81 -10.76 -26.20
C LEU A 370 6.48 -10.95 -26.94
N LEU A 371 5.56 -11.73 -26.36
CA LEU A 371 4.25 -11.99 -26.97
C LEU A 371 3.43 -10.71 -27.10
N ASN A 372 3.50 -9.79 -26.13
CA ASN A 372 2.82 -8.50 -26.25
C ASN A 372 3.44 -7.60 -27.33
N ALA A 373 4.77 -7.59 -27.48
CA ALA A 373 5.44 -6.84 -28.54
C ALA A 373 5.00 -7.36 -29.93
N LEU A 374 5.11 -8.66 -30.16
CA LEU A 374 4.73 -9.30 -31.43
C LEU A 374 3.25 -9.06 -31.79
N LYS A 375 2.35 -9.16 -30.81
CA LYS A 375 0.92 -8.85 -31.01
C LYS A 375 0.66 -7.39 -31.36
N LEU A 376 1.36 -6.46 -30.74
CA LEU A 376 1.20 -5.03 -31.05
C LEU A 376 1.84 -4.67 -32.39
N GLU A 377 2.93 -5.32 -32.78
CA GLU A 377 3.52 -5.21 -34.11
C GLU A 377 2.54 -5.69 -35.19
N ALA A 378 1.97 -6.88 -35.01
CA ALA A 378 0.92 -7.44 -35.85
C ALA A 378 -0.26 -6.48 -36.00
N LEU A 379 -0.76 -5.94 -34.88
CA LEU A 379 -1.88 -5.02 -34.86
C LEU A 379 -1.57 -3.70 -35.59
N ASN A 380 -0.35 -3.20 -35.47
CA ASN A 380 0.07 -1.93 -36.06
C ASN A 380 0.40 -2.04 -37.56
N THR A 381 1.11 -3.09 -37.96
CA THR A 381 1.70 -3.21 -39.30
C THR A 381 1.00 -4.22 -40.21
N GLY A 382 0.20 -5.13 -39.64
CA GLY A 382 -0.34 -6.29 -40.35
C GLY A 382 0.70 -7.35 -40.70
N LYS A 383 1.92 -7.25 -40.15
CA LYS A 383 3.04 -8.17 -40.36
C LYS A 383 3.69 -8.49 -39.03
N MET A 384 4.50 -9.55 -39.01
CA MET A 384 5.32 -9.96 -37.87
C MET A 384 6.69 -10.37 -38.37
N ASP A 385 7.75 -9.86 -37.75
CA ASP A 385 9.12 -10.30 -38.03
C ASP A 385 9.52 -11.48 -37.13
N LEU A 386 8.99 -12.66 -37.46
CA LEU A 386 9.20 -13.88 -36.69
C LEU A 386 10.62 -14.43 -36.83
N GLU A 387 11.32 -14.10 -37.92
CA GLU A 387 12.70 -14.51 -38.16
C GLU A 387 13.64 -13.77 -37.20
N ALA A 388 13.51 -12.44 -37.09
CA ALA A 388 14.30 -11.65 -36.15
C ALA A 388 14.04 -12.03 -34.67
N ALA A 389 12.83 -12.48 -34.36
CA ALA A 389 12.45 -12.92 -33.01
C ALA A 389 12.83 -14.38 -32.70
N GLY A 390 13.46 -15.12 -33.62
CA GLY A 390 13.64 -16.57 -33.53
C GLY A 390 14.36 -17.06 -32.26
N GLU A 391 15.47 -16.42 -31.88
CA GLU A 391 16.20 -16.76 -30.64
C GLU A 391 15.38 -16.45 -29.38
N GLN A 392 14.69 -15.30 -29.35
CA GLN A 392 13.84 -14.90 -28.23
C GLN A 392 12.64 -15.85 -28.08
N LEU A 393 12.05 -16.30 -29.19
CA LEU A 393 10.97 -17.27 -29.21
C LEU A 393 11.42 -18.65 -28.71
N GLN A 394 12.64 -19.08 -29.06
CA GLN A 394 13.21 -20.30 -28.50
C GLN A 394 13.37 -20.21 -26.98
N HIS A 395 13.93 -19.10 -26.48
CA HIS A 395 14.10 -18.89 -25.05
C HIS A 395 12.74 -18.83 -24.30
N ALA A 396 11.76 -18.11 -24.86
CA ALA A 396 10.41 -18.04 -24.32
C ALA A 396 9.74 -19.43 -24.26
N GLU A 397 9.95 -20.27 -25.28
CA GLU A 397 9.44 -21.62 -25.32
C GLU A 397 10.03 -22.48 -24.20
N ASP A 398 11.34 -22.41 -23.99
CA ASP A 398 12.03 -23.16 -22.94
C ASP A 398 11.50 -22.78 -21.55
N ILE A 399 11.27 -21.49 -21.31
CA ILE A 399 10.65 -20.98 -20.07
C ILE A 399 9.24 -21.57 -19.88
N ARG A 400 8.38 -21.47 -20.89
CA ARG A 400 6.99 -21.95 -20.78
C ARG A 400 6.92 -23.48 -20.68
N ARG A 401 7.79 -24.22 -21.37
CA ARG A 401 7.91 -25.69 -21.20
C ARG A 401 8.32 -26.07 -19.79
N ALA A 402 9.26 -25.37 -19.18
CA ALA A 402 9.63 -25.64 -17.79
C ALA A 402 8.46 -25.43 -16.83
N GLN A 403 7.64 -24.39 -17.04
CA GLN A 403 6.46 -24.10 -16.23
C GLN A 403 5.33 -25.13 -16.41
N THR A 404 5.11 -25.62 -17.64
CA THR A 404 4.10 -26.66 -17.89
C THR A 404 4.50 -28.03 -17.33
N MET A 405 5.80 -28.28 -17.12
CA MET A 405 6.33 -29.50 -16.51
C MET A 405 6.48 -29.42 -14.99
N ALA A 406 6.26 -28.26 -14.37
CA ALA A 406 6.28 -28.12 -12.91
C ALA A 406 5.15 -28.96 -12.26
N THR A 407 5.31 -29.31 -10.98
CA THR A 407 4.32 -30.11 -10.23
C THR A 407 3.86 -29.36 -8.96
N PRO A 408 2.61 -28.82 -8.93
CA PRO A 408 1.70 -28.67 -10.07
C PRO A 408 2.27 -27.67 -11.11
N PRO A 409 1.75 -27.67 -12.35
CA PRO A 409 2.17 -26.69 -13.35
C PRO A 409 1.94 -25.26 -12.84
N ALA A 410 2.88 -24.36 -13.11
CA ALA A 410 2.81 -22.98 -12.66
C ALA A 410 2.04 -22.12 -13.68
N ASP A 411 1.28 -21.13 -13.21
CA ASP A 411 0.56 -20.16 -14.07
C ASP A 411 -0.47 -20.82 -15.02
N THR A 412 -1.19 -21.85 -14.54
CA THR A 412 -2.26 -22.47 -15.33
C THR A 412 -3.50 -21.56 -15.44
N PRO A 413 -4.19 -21.53 -16.60
CA PRO A 413 -3.88 -22.21 -17.87
C PRO A 413 -2.91 -21.43 -18.79
N TRP A 414 -2.49 -20.22 -18.40
CA TRP A 414 -1.73 -19.29 -19.24
C TRP A 414 -0.38 -19.83 -19.70
N CYS A 415 0.28 -20.67 -18.89
CA CYS A 415 1.53 -21.32 -19.31
C CYS A 415 1.35 -22.16 -20.59
N TYR A 416 0.20 -22.82 -20.76
CA TYR A 416 -0.11 -23.63 -21.95
C TYR A 416 -0.53 -22.76 -23.13
N PHE A 417 -1.32 -21.72 -22.89
CA PHE A 417 -1.75 -20.79 -23.94
C PHE A 417 -0.57 -20.00 -24.52
N ASP A 418 0.31 -19.48 -23.67
CA ASP A 418 1.52 -18.80 -24.12
C ASP A 418 2.46 -19.76 -24.85
N LEU A 419 2.61 -21.00 -24.37
CA LEU A 419 3.39 -22.02 -25.07
C LEU A 419 2.81 -22.31 -26.47
N ALA A 420 1.48 -22.44 -26.56
CA ALA A 420 0.79 -22.63 -27.83
C ALA A 420 1.04 -21.43 -28.77
N GLU A 421 0.87 -20.19 -28.29
CA GLU A 421 1.11 -18.99 -29.08
C GLU A 421 2.56 -18.91 -29.60
N ILE A 422 3.54 -19.26 -28.77
CA ILE A 422 4.96 -19.34 -29.18
C ILE A 422 5.16 -20.41 -30.26
N GLN A 423 4.59 -21.61 -30.09
CA GLN A 423 4.70 -22.70 -31.07
C GLN A 423 4.04 -22.35 -32.40
N LEU A 424 2.92 -21.60 -32.37
CA LEU A 424 2.27 -21.05 -33.56
C LEU A 424 3.22 -20.09 -34.30
N TYR A 425 3.85 -19.16 -33.59
CA TYR A 425 4.83 -18.22 -34.15
C TYR A 425 6.09 -18.90 -34.67
N ARG A 426 6.41 -20.10 -34.17
CA ARG A 426 7.55 -20.90 -34.64
C ARG A 426 7.18 -21.92 -35.72
N HIS A 427 5.98 -21.83 -36.29
CA HIS A 427 5.47 -22.72 -37.35
C HIS A 427 5.44 -24.21 -36.94
N ARG A 428 5.13 -24.50 -35.67
CA ARG A 428 5.02 -25.86 -35.12
C ARG A 428 3.57 -26.25 -34.88
N LYS A 429 2.82 -26.47 -35.97
CA LYS A 429 1.36 -26.71 -35.96
C LYS A 429 0.91 -27.78 -34.96
N ASP A 430 1.49 -28.98 -35.03
CA ASP A 430 1.04 -30.11 -34.21
C ASP A 430 1.26 -29.84 -32.71
N GLU A 431 2.39 -29.22 -32.37
CA GLU A 431 2.71 -28.83 -31.00
C GLU A 431 1.81 -27.71 -30.49
N PHE A 432 1.56 -26.69 -31.33
CA PHE A 432 0.60 -25.63 -31.05
C PHE A 432 -0.77 -26.20 -30.69
N LEU A 433 -1.32 -27.10 -31.53
CA LEU A 433 -2.63 -27.70 -31.28
C LEU A 433 -2.64 -28.57 -30.02
N ALA A 434 -1.53 -29.25 -29.70
CA ALA A 434 -1.41 -30.04 -28.48
C ALA A 434 -1.40 -29.16 -27.21
N SER A 435 -0.56 -28.12 -27.17
CA SER A 435 -0.50 -27.18 -26.04
C SER A 435 -1.81 -26.41 -25.88
N LEU A 436 -2.47 -26.06 -26.99
CA LEU A 436 -3.79 -25.42 -26.99
C LEU A 436 -4.83 -26.27 -26.28
N ARG A 437 -4.89 -27.57 -26.59
CA ARG A 437 -5.79 -28.52 -25.92
C ARG A 437 -5.49 -28.64 -24.43
N GLN A 438 -4.21 -28.69 -24.04
CA GLN A 438 -3.81 -28.68 -22.63
C GLN A 438 -4.27 -27.39 -21.92
N GLY A 439 -4.15 -26.24 -22.57
CA GLY A 439 -4.65 -24.96 -22.03
C GLY A 439 -6.16 -24.94 -21.86
N ILE A 440 -6.91 -25.45 -22.83
CA ILE A 440 -8.37 -25.64 -22.72
C ILE A 440 -8.71 -26.58 -21.57
N ASP A 441 -8.01 -27.71 -21.46
CA ASP A 441 -8.25 -28.72 -20.43
C ASP A 441 -7.93 -28.20 -19.02
N ALA A 442 -6.88 -27.40 -18.87
CA ALA A 442 -6.49 -26.75 -17.63
C ALA A 442 -7.33 -25.51 -17.27
N SER A 443 -8.16 -25.02 -18.20
CA SER A 443 -9.01 -23.85 -17.94
C SER A 443 -10.17 -24.23 -17.01
N THR A 444 -10.37 -23.42 -15.97
CA THR A 444 -11.45 -23.58 -14.98
C THR A 444 -12.68 -22.75 -15.32
N ALA A 445 -12.58 -21.75 -16.20
CA ALA A 445 -13.68 -20.88 -16.57
C ALA A 445 -13.64 -20.46 -18.04
N ALA A 446 -14.82 -20.26 -18.64
CA ALA A 446 -14.97 -19.88 -20.05
C ALA A 446 -14.19 -18.62 -20.42
N TRP A 447 -14.12 -17.64 -19.51
CA TRP A 447 -13.45 -16.36 -19.78
C TRP A 447 -11.96 -16.52 -20.05
N GLN A 448 -11.30 -17.56 -19.53
CA GLN A 448 -9.87 -17.83 -19.79
C GLN A 448 -9.65 -18.20 -21.26
N VAL A 449 -10.46 -19.14 -21.76
CA VAL A 449 -10.45 -19.56 -23.17
C VAL A 449 -10.87 -18.43 -24.10
N GLN A 450 -11.91 -17.67 -23.73
CA GLN A 450 -12.37 -16.49 -24.48
C GLN A 450 -11.25 -15.46 -24.61
N THR A 451 -10.55 -15.15 -23.53
CA THR A 451 -9.47 -14.15 -23.53
C THR A 451 -8.37 -14.53 -24.51
N PHE A 452 -7.92 -15.79 -24.51
CA PHE A 452 -6.90 -16.25 -25.43
C PHE A 452 -7.37 -16.23 -26.89
N ARG A 453 -8.57 -16.74 -27.14
CA ARG A 453 -9.19 -16.72 -28.48
C ARG A 453 -9.33 -15.30 -29.02
N ASP A 454 -9.87 -14.39 -28.22
CA ASP A 454 -10.13 -13.02 -28.63
C ASP A 454 -8.82 -12.26 -28.87
N SER A 455 -7.75 -12.59 -28.14
CA SER A 455 -6.39 -12.11 -28.43
C SER A 455 -5.95 -12.53 -29.84
N LEU A 456 -6.01 -13.82 -30.19
CA LEU A 456 -5.62 -14.31 -31.51
C LEU A 456 -6.49 -13.71 -32.63
N LYS A 457 -7.80 -13.65 -32.44
CA LYS A 457 -8.73 -13.08 -33.43
C LYS A 457 -8.50 -11.58 -33.62
N GLY A 458 -8.33 -10.83 -32.53
CA GLY A 458 -8.18 -9.37 -32.55
C GLY A 458 -6.82 -8.89 -33.07
N THR A 459 -5.77 -9.71 -32.98
CA THR A 459 -4.40 -9.31 -33.35
C THR A 459 -3.93 -9.92 -34.66
N LEU A 460 -4.21 -11.20 -34.90
CA LEU A 460 -3.74 -11.92 -36.09
C LEU A 460 -4.81 -11.98 -37.18
N VAL A 461 -5.96 -12.57 -36.87
CA VAL A 461 -7.03 -12.79 -37.86
C VAL A 461 -7.59 -11.47 -38.39
N ALA A 462 -7.86 -10.51 -37.51
CA ALA A 462 -8.35 -9.18 -37.88
C ALA A 462 -7.38 -8.40 -38.79
N LYS A 463 -6.12 -8.80 -38.85
CA LYS A 463 -5.08 -8.20 -39.69
C LYS A 463 -4.73 -9.03 -40.91
N GLY A 464 -5.43 -10.15 -41.14
CA GLY A 464 -5.17 -11.04 -42.27
C GLY A 464 -3.83 -11.77 -42.18
N ILE A 465 -3.30 -11.95 -40.96
CA ILE A 465 -2.07 -12.72 -40.75
C ILE A 465 -2.43 -14.21 -40.80
N GLU A 466 -1.83 -14.91 -41.75
CA GLU A 466 -2.00 -16.35 -41.94
C GLU A 466 -0.80 -17.09 -41.34
N LEU A 467 -1.07 -17.97 -40.36
CA LEU A 467 -0.11 -18.89 -39.77
C LEU A 467 -0.70 -20.30 -39.83
N ASP A 468 0.11 -21.28 -40.22
CA ASP A 468 -0.34 -22.68 -40.30
C ASP A 468 -0.78 -23.17 -38.91
N GLY A 469 -2.00 -23.73 -38.84
CA GLY A 469 -2.65 -24.11 -37.58
C GLY A 469 -3.58 -23.06 -36.98
N LEU A 470 -3.45 -21.77 -37.32
CA LEU A 470 -4.24 -20.70 -36.68
C LEU A 470 -5.75 -20.92 -36.84
N GLY A 471 -6.19 -21.30 -38.05
CA GLY A 471 -7.60 -21.59 -38.33
C GLY A 471 -8.14 -22.73 -37.47
N GLU A 472 -7.46 -23.88 -37.47
CA GLU A 472 -7.86 -25.04 -36.67
C GLU A 472 -7.82 -24.75 -35.16
N GLY A 473 -6.89 -23.92 -34.71
CA GLY A 473 -6.80 -23.49 -33.32
C GLY A 473 -8.00 -22.63 -32.90
N ILE A 474 -8.41 -21.66 -33.74
CA ILE A 474 -9.60 -20.85 -33.49
C ILE A 474 -10.87 -21.72 -33.44
N GLU A 475 -11.00 -22.68 -34.36
CA GLU A 475 -12.13 -23.61 -34.37
C GLU A 475 -12.18 -24.46 -33.09
N ALA A 476 -11.04 -24.96 -32.62
CA ALA A 476 -10.95 -25.73 -31.38
C ALA A 476 -11.36 -24.89 -30.15
N LEU A 477 -10.96 -23.63 -30.09
CA LEU A 477 -11.35 -22.70 -29.02
C LEU A 477 -12.85 -22.38 -29.06
N ASP A 478 -13.40 -22.12 -30.25
CA ASP A 478 -14.83 -21.84 -30.44
C ASP A 478 -15.71 -23.07 -30.14
N GLU A 479 -15.23 -24.28 -30.44
CA GLU A 479 -15.89 -25.54 -30.08
C GLU A 479 -15.88 -25.76 -28.55
N ALA A 480 -14.73 -25.57 -27.90
CA ALA A 480 -14.61 -25.72 -26.45
C ALA A 480 -15.57 -24.80 -25.70
N LEU A 481 -15.75 -23.56 -26.18
CA LEU A 481 -16.67 -22.60 -25.60
C LEU A 481 -18.15 -22.95 -25.83
N ARG A 482 -18.48 -23.72 -26.86
CA ARG A 482 -19.84 -24.19 -27.14
C ARG A 482 -20.22 -25.45 -26.37
N VAL A 483 -19.28 -26.40 -26.21
CA VAL A 483 -19.59 -27.76 -25.77
C VAL A 483 -19.27 -28.03 -24.30
N ARG A 484 -18.28 -27.36 -23.71
CA ARG A 484 -17.96 -27.57 -22.28
C ARG A 484 -18.93 -26.80 -21.38
N SER A 485 -19.38 -27.47 -20.34
CA SER A 485 -20.00 -26.82 -19.17
C SER A 485 -18.89 -26.23 -18.31
N TRP A 486 -18.88 -24.91 -18.18
CA TRP A 486 -17.93 -24.18 -17.35
C TRP A 486 -18.52 -23.95 -15.95
N SER A 487 -17.69 -24.07 -14.92
CA SER A 487 -18.07 -23.82 -13.51
C SER A 487 -18.10 -22.34 -13.17
#